data_AF-A0AAW2FL64-F1
#
_entry.id   AF-A0AAW2FL64-F1
#
_cell.length_a   1.000
_cell.length_b   1.000
_cell.length_c   1.000
_cell.angle_alpha   90.00
_cell.angle_beta   90.00
_cell.angle_gamma   90.00
#
_symmetry.space_group_name_H-M   'P 1'
#
loop_
_entity.id
_entity.type
_entity.pdbx_description
1 polymer ?
#
loop_
_entity_poly.entity_id
_entity_poly.type
_entity_poly.pdbx_seq_one_letter_code
_entity_poly.pdbx_strand_id
1 'polypeptide(L)'
;MGLCNIECVERIAQYLGVSPGKLEVSDKNVIFIPEYENNLPSIQGFSTIVQTLVKNSKCTDILGNEKESRALTQQWLEYVVVCINYANVPANAKRILNELNTALKNTSYITGMKKTVADIVLYYVLHSIMKELNYQQKAQYVHVSRWFDNIQQEEKLRRELDLISFNLLHLFL
;
A
#
# COMPACT_ATOMS: atom_id res chain seq x y z
N MET A 1 7.56 12.63 -8.66
CA MET A 1 7.54 11.20 -9.04
C MET A 1 6.34 10.58 -8.35
N GLY A 2 5.65 9.61 -8.99
CA GLY A 2 4.51 8.96 -8.35
C GLY A 2 4.93 8.07 -7.18
N LEU A 3 3.99 7.78 -6.27
CA LEU A 3 4.24 6.93 -5.10
C LEU A 3 4.34 5.43 -5.43
N CYS A 4 3.80 5.02 -6.58
CA CYS A 4 3.92 3.65 -7.12
C CYS A 4 5.24 3.50 -7.89
N ASN A 5 6.37 3.57 -7.18
CA ASN A 5 7.72 3.55 -7.75
C ASN A 5 8.45 2.21 -7.48
N ILE A 6 9.68 2.08 -7.97
CA ILE A 6 10.52 0.89 -7.79
C ILE A 6 10.73 0.57 -6.31
N GLU A 7 11.07 1.57 -5.49
CA GLU A 7 11.28 1.40 -4.04
C GLU A 7 10.05 0.80 -3.34
N CYS A 8 8.85 1.22 -3.73
CA CYS A 8 7.60 0.64 -3.22
C CYS A 8 7.47 -0.84 -3.60
N VAL A 9 7.75 -1.20 -4.86
CA VAL A 9 7.73 -2.61 -5.33
C VAL A 9 8.78 -3.45 -4.59
N GLU A 10 9.98 -2.93 -4.39
CA GLU A 10 11.05 -3.60 -3.66
C GLU A 10 10.64 -3.90 -2.22
N ARG A 11 10.03 -2.92 -1.51
CA ARG A 11 9.50 -3.11 -0.15
C ARG A 11 8.42 -4.18 -0.10
N ILE A 12 7.54 -4.22 -1.10
CA ILE A 12 6.50 -5.25 -1.20
C ILE A 12 7.13 -6.63 -1.43
N ALA A 13 8.06 -6.76 -2.39
CA ALA A 13 8.74 -8.02 -2.67
C ALA A 13 9.49 -8.54 -1.43
N GLN A 14 10.18 -7.64 -0.75
CA GLN A 14 10.84 -7.88 0.52
C GLN A 14 9.87 -8.39 1.60
N TYR A 15 8.73 -7.72 1.79
CA TYR A 15 7.69 -8.18 2.72
C TYR A 15 7.19 -9.60 2.38
N LEU A 16 7.03 -9.89 1.09
CA LEU A 16 6.59 -11.19 0.59
C LEU A 16 7.68 -12.26 0.65
N GLY A 17 8.94 -11.88 0.89
CA GLY A 17 10.08 -12.79 0.91
C GLY A 17 10.44 -13.34 -0.48
N VAL A 18 10.20 -12.55 -1.52
CA VAL A 18 10.50 -12.91 -2.93
C VAL A 18 11.50 -11.92 -3.53
N SER A 19 12.30 -12.38 -4.50
CA SER A 19 13.15 -11.47 -5.27
C SER A 19 12.28 -10.61 -6.20
N PRO A 20 12.42 -9.27 -6.19
CA PRO A 20 11.75 -8.40 -7.16
C PRO A 20 12.32 -8.51 -8.59
N GLY A 21 13.37 -9.32 -8.81
CA GLY A 21 14.03 -9.43 -10.10
C GLY A 21 14.65 -8.10 -10.57
N LYS A 22 14.78 -7.92 -11.88
CA LYS A 22 15.23 -6.66 -12.46
C LYS A 22 14.04 -5.72 -12.66
N LEU A 23 14.04 -4.60 -11.93
CA LEU A 23 13.04 -3.54 -12.06
C LEU A 23 13.62 -2.38 -12.89
N GLU A 24 12.88 -1.94 -13.91
CA GLU A 24 13.25 -0.80 -14.74
C GLU A 24 12.09 0.22 -14.80
N VAL A 25 12.39 1.51 -14.97
CA VAL A 25 11.35 2.53 -15.21
C VAL A 25 11.31 2.84 -16.70
N SER A 26 10.15 2.71 -17.32
CA SER A 26 9.90 3.15 -18.69
C SER A 26 8.67 4.03 -18.73
N ASP A 27 8.80 5.24 -19.31
CA ASP A 27 7.70 6.19 -19.56
C ASP A 27 6.70 6.35 -18.40
N LYS A 28 7.22 6.45 -17.16
CA LYS A 28 6.49 6.63 -15.90
C LYS A 28 5.81 5.36 -15.33
N ASN A 29 5.99 4.21 -15.95
CA ASN A 29 5.57 2.91 -15.44
C ASN A 29 6.76 2.09 -14.93
N VAL A 30 6.53 1.33 -13.85
CA VAL A 30 7.48 0.30 -13.41
C VAL A 30 7.33 -0.91 -14.32
N ILE A 31 8.45 -1.36 -14.88
CA ILE A 31 8.60 -2.62 -15.62
C ILE A 31 9.26 -3.63 -14.68
N PHE A 32 8.66 -4.81 -14.59
CA PHE A 32 9.22 -5.97 -13.94
C PHE A 32 9.72 -6.95 -15.00
N ILE A 33 11.00 -7.32 -14.90
CA ILE A 33 11.61 -8.36 -15.73
C ILE A 33 11.85 -9.57 -14.81
N PRO A 34 11.05 -10.65 -14.94
CA PRO A 34 11.24 -11.86 -14.15
C PRO A 34 12.60 -12.50 -14.46
N GLU A 35 13.40 -12.78 -13.43
CA GLU A 35 14.73 -13.40 -13.59
C GLU A 35 14.69 -14.90 -13.98
N TYR A 36 13.53 -15.53 -13.93
CA TYR A 36 13.43 -17.00 -13.95
C TYR A 36 13.22 -17.66 -15.30
N GLU A 37 13.09 -16.93 -16.41
CA GLU A 37 13.10 -17.56 -17.74
C GLU A 37 13.34 -16.48 -18.81
N ASN A 38 14.39 -16.64 -19.63
CA ASN A 38 14.76 -15.74 -20.73
C ASN A 38 13.67 -15.57 -21.82
N ASN A 39 12.48 -16.15 -21.63
CA ASN A 39 11.37 -16.20 -22.59
C ASN A 39 10.02 -15.69 -22.04
N LEU A 40 9.93 -15.24 -20.79
CA LEU A 40 8.69 -14.65 -20.27
C LEU A 40 8.59 -13.18 -20.70
N PRO A 41 7.41 -12.73 -21.19
CA PRO A 41 7.22 -11.32 -21.54
C PRO A 41 7.40 -10.44 -20.29
N SER A 42 8.03 -9.28 -20.48
CA SER A 42 8.16 -8.30 -19.41
C SER A 42 6.77 -7.91 -18.88
N ILE A 43 6.64 -7.87 -17.56
CA ILE A 43 5.37 -7.55 -16.90
C ILE A 43 5.38 -6.06 -16.63
N GLN A 44 4.33 -5.37 -17.07
CA GLN A 44 4.17 -3.94 -16.88
C GLN A 44 2.94 -3.64 -16.02
N GLY A 45 3.02 -2.52 -15.30
CA GLY A 45 1.93 -2.01 -14.49
C GLY A 45 2.05 -2.45 -13.04
N PHE A 46 2.01 -1.47 -12.14
CA PHE A 46 2.25 -1.66 -10.71
C PHE A 46 1.34 -2.73 -10.09
N SER A 47 0.03 -2.69 -10.36
CA SER A 47 -0.92 -3.69 -9.82
C SER A 47 -0.60 -5.11 -10.31
N THR A 48 -0.27 -5.28 -11.59
CA THR A 48 0.09 -6.58 -12.18
C THR A 48 1.38 -7.14 -11.57
N ILE A 49 2.37 -6.28 -11.35
CA ILE A 49 3.64 -6.63 -10.71
C ILE A 49 3.38 -7.11 -9.28
N VAL A 50 2.65 -6.32 -8.49
CA VAL A 50 2.29 -6.68 -7.11
C VAL A 50 1.57 -8.03 -7.06
N GLN A 51 0.59 -8.27 -7.93
CA GLN A 51 -0.12 -9.55 -7.97
C GLN A 51 0.79 -10.72 -8.34
N THR A 52 1.71 -10.53 -9.28
CA THR A 52 2.71 -11.54 -9.65
C THR A 52 3.63 -11.87 -8.47
N LEU A 53 4.12 -10.85 -7.76
CA LEU A 53 4.95 -11.05 -6.57
C LEU A 53 4.22 -11.86 -5.49
N VAL A 54 2.94 -11.58 -5.26
CA VAL A 54 2.14 -12.34 -4.28
C VAL A 54 1.96 -13.79 -4.73
N LYS A 55 1.67 -14.05 -6.02
CA LYS A 55 1.53 -15.40 -6.57
C LYS A 55 2.81 -16.22 -6.44
N ASN A 56 3.97 -15.57 -6.54
CA ASN A 56 5.29 -16.20 -6.38
C ASN A 56 5.73 -16.34 -4.91
N SER A 57 4.95 -15.81 -3.96
CA SER A 57 5.23 -15.88 -2.54
C SER A 57 4.54 -17.06 -1.86
N LYS A 58 4.92 -17.36 -0.61
CA LYS A 58 4.21 -18.33 0.24
C LYS A 58 2.90 -17.78 0.82
N CYS A 59 2.61 -16.49 0.63
CA CYS A 59 1.49 -15.79 1.25
C CYS A 59 0.36 -15.52 0.24
N THR A 60 -0.01 -16.49 -0.59
CA THR A 60 -1.01 -16.31 -1.65
C THR A 60 -2.39 -15.90 -1.15
N ASP A 61 -2.74 -16.27 0.10
CA ASP A 61 -4.03 -15.93 0.74
C ASP A 61 -4.30 -14.42 0.83
N ILE A 62 -3.26 -13.58 0.81
CA ILE A 62 -3.41 -12.12 0.93
C ILE A 62 -3.98 -11.46 -0.33
N LEU A 63 -4.16 -12.21 -1.43
CA LEU A 63 -4.93 -11.76 -2.59
C LEU A 63 -6.45 -11.77 -2.32
N GLY A 64 -6.88 -12.43 -1.26
CA GLY A 64 -8.29 -12.70 -0.98
C GLY A 64 -8.69 -14.11 -1.39
N ASN A 65 -9.26 -14.85 -0.44
CA ASN A 65 -9.67 -16.24 -0.67
C ASN A 65 -11.06 -16.32 -1.31
N GLU A 66 -11.90 -15.32 -1.05
CA GLU A 66 -13.26 -15.20 -1.55
C GLU A 66 -13.33 -14.26 -2.76
N LYS A 67 -14.34 -14.45 -3.63
CA LYS A 67 -14.51 -13.64 -4.85
C LYS A 67 -14.65 -12.15 -4.53
N GLU A 68 -15.41 -11.82 -3.50
CA GLU A 68 -15.60 -10.43 -3.06
C GLU A 68 -14.29 -9.81 -2.57
N SER A 69 -13.57 -10.49 -1.68
CA SER A 69 -12.28 -10.03 -1.19
C SER A 69 -11.28 -9.81 -2.32
N ARG A 70 -11.20 -10.71 -3.31
CA ARG A 70 -10.35 -10.53 -4.50
C ARG A 70 -10.75 -9.31 -5.33
N ALA A 71 -12.05 -9.10 -5.54
CA ALA A 71 -12.56 -7.96 -6.29
C ALA A 71 -12.22 -6.64 -5.58
N LEU A 72 -12.42 -6.58 -4.26
CA LEU A 72 -12.04 -5.42 -3.45
C LEU A 72 -10.53 -5.19 -3.46
N THR A 73 -9.72 -6.25 -3.33
CA THR A 73 -8.26 -6.14 -3.42
C THR A 73 -7.85 -5.54 -4.78
N GLN A 74 -8.40 -6.03 -5.89
CA GLN A 74 -8.15 -5.48 -7.22
C GLN A 74 -8.55 -4.01 -7.31
N GLN A 75 -9.76 -3.66 -6.86
CA GLN A 75 -10.27 -2.29 -6.88
C GLN A 75 -9.34 -1.33 -6.12
N TRP A 76 -8.86 -1.72 -4.95
CA TRP A 76 -7.96 -0.88 -4.15
C TRP A 76 -6.57 -0.75 -4.77
N LEU A 77 -6.04 -1.79 -5.41
CA LEU A 77 -4.80 -1.70 -6.18
C LEU A 77 -4.94 -0.75 -7.38
N GLU A 78 -6.07 -0.78 -8.07
CA GLU A 78 -6.36 0.17 -9.16
C GLU A 78 -6.50 1.60 -8.65
N TYR A 79 -7.23 1.80 -7.56
CA TYR A 79 -7.36 3.11 -6.90
C TYR A 79 -5.99 3.65 -6.45
N VAL A 80 -5.08 2.78 -5.98
CA VAL A 80 -3.70 3.17 -5.67
C VAL A 80 -3.01 3.73 -6.90
N VAL A 81 -3.08 3.03 -8.04
CA VAL A 81 -2.39 3.44 -9.28
C VAL A 81 -2.98 4.72 -9.87
N VAL A 82 -4.31 4.85 -9.89
CA VAL A 82 -5.01 5.97 -10.55
C VAL A 82 -5.09 7.21 -9.67
N CYS A 83 -5.28 7.05 -8.36
CA CYS A 83 -5.49 8.16 -7.43
C CYS A 83 -4.29 8.37 -6.51
N ILE A 84 -3.92 7.34 -5.74
CA ILE A 84 -2.92 7.49 -4.66
C ILE A 84 -1.53 7.75 -5.20
N ASN A 85 -1.19 7.26 -6.38
CA ASN A 85 0.08 7.52 -7.04
C ASN A 85 0.41 9.03 -7.15
N TYR A 86 -0.61 9.89 -7.17
CA TYR A 86 -0.50 11.35 -7.27
C TYR A 86 -0.79 12.09 -5.94
N ALA A 87 -0.82 11.37 -4.82
CA ALA A 87 -1.10 11.91 -3.50
C ALA A 87 0.03 12.75 -2.92
N ASN A 88 1.21 12.77 -3.55
CA ASN A 88 2.30 13.68 -3.22
C ASN A 88 1.93 15.16 -3.48
N VAL A 89 0.83 15.43 -4.19
CA VAL A 89 0.25 16.77 -4.32
C VAL A 89 -0.71 17.01 -3.14
N PRO A 90 -0.55 18.08 -2.33
CA PRO A 90 -1.34 18.27 -1.10
C PRO A 90 -2.86 18.26 -1.28
N ALA A 91 -3.38 18.82 -2.38
CA ALA A 91 -4.82 18.80 -2.68
C ALA A 91 -5.33 17.36 -2.90
N ASN A 92 -4.54 16.52 -3.57
CA ASN A 92 -4.85 15.11 -3.77
C ASN A 92 -4.75 14.34 -2.46
N ALA A 93 -3.71 14.58 -1.64
CA ALA A 93 -3.56 13.95 -0.33
C ALA A 93 -4.81 14.16 0.53
N LYS A 94 -5.30 15.40 0.64
CA LYS A 94 -6.51 15.71 1.42
C LYS A 94 -7.74 14.96 0.91
N ARG A 95 -7.95 14.93 -0.41
CA ARG A 95 -9.07 14.18 -1.02
C ARG A 95 -8.96 12.68 -0.70
N ILE A 96 -7.78 12.10 -0.92
CA ILE A 96 -7.52 10.67 -0.73
C ILE A 96 -7.69 10.27 0.74
N LEU A 97 -7.18 11.07 1.68
CA LEU A 97 -7.34 10.81 3.11
C LEU A 97 -8.82 10.83 3.53
N ASN A 98 -9.65 11.74 2.98
CA ASN A 98 -11.10 11.74 3.22
C ASN A 98 -11.79 10.48 2.68
N GLU A 99 -11.45 10.06 1.46
CA GLU A 99 -12.02 8.87 0.83
C GLU A 99 -11.65 7.60 1.61
N LEU A 100 -10.37 7.45 1.98
CA LEU A 100 -9.90 6.34 2.79
C LEU A 100 -10.51 6.35 4.21
N ASN A 101 -10.65 7.53 4.82
CA ASN A 101 -11.27 7.64 6.14
C ASN A 101 -12.74 7.19 6.13
N THR A 102 -13.45 7.47 5.02
CA THR A 102 -14.82 7.00 4.82
C THR A 102 -14.85 5.48 4.60
N ALA A 103 -13.97 4.95 3.74
CA ALA A 103 -13.91 3.53 3.45
C ALA A 103 -13.56 2.67 4.68
N LEU A 104 -12.66 3.14 5.55
CA LEU A 104 -12.19 2.43 6.74
C LEU A 104 -13.10 2.62 7.97
N LYS A 105 -14.22 3.34 7.84
CA LYS A 105 -15.10 3.69 8.96
C LYS A 105 -15.61 2.46 9.72
N ASN A 106 -15.97 1.40 8.97
CA ASN A 106 -16.63 0.21 9.52
C ASN A 106 -15.81 -1.07 9.34
N THR A 107 -14.54 -0.98 8.96
CA THR A 107 -13.70 -2.14 8.66
C THR A 107 -12.34 -2.06 9.33
N SER A 108 -11.76 -3.20 9.70
CA SER A 108 -10.44 -3.25 10.31
C SER A 108 -9.32 -3.09 9.27
N TYR A 109 -9.58 -3.52 8.04
CA TYR A 109 -8.70 -3.49 6.87
C TYR A 109 -9.44 -2.91 5.67
N ILE A 110 -8.72 -2.49 4.63
CA ILE A 110 -9.32 -1.78 3.50
C ILE A 110 -10.30 -2.64 2.69
N THR A 111 -10.12 -3.97 2.72
CA THR A 111 -10.98 -4.95 2.07
C THR A 111 -11.93 -5.67 3.03
N GLY A 112 -12.02 -5.24 4.30
CA GLY A 112 -12.94 -5.80 5.29
C GLY A 112 -12.25 -6.22 6.60
N MET A 113 -12.40 -7.49 6.98
CA MET A 113 -11.98 -8.00 8.30
C MET A 113 -10.61 -8.68 8.28
N LYS A 114 -10.04 -8.96 7.11
CA LYS A 114 -8.74 -9.62 6.94
C LYS A 114 -7.80 -8.72 6.16
N LYS A 115 -6.53 -8.71 6.57
CA LYS A 115 -5.47 -8.00 5.86
C LYS A 115 -5.23 -8.61 4.49
N THR A 116 -5.08 -7.76 3.48
CA THR A 116 -4.77 -8.17 2.09
C THR A 116 -3.55 -7.42 1.56
N VAL A 117 -3.10 -7.75 0.36
CA VAL A 117 -2.02 -7.01 -0.32
C VAL A 117 -2.37 -5.53 -0.54
N ALA A 118 -3.66 -5.20 -0.65
CA ALA A 118 -4.09 -3.81 -0.74
C ALA A 118 -3.67 -3.00 0.50
N ASP A 119 -3.78 -3.57 1.70
CA ASP A 119 -3.35 -2.91 2.94
C ASP A 119 -1.84 -2.70 2.98
N ILE A 120 -1.08 -3.70 2.54
CA ILE A 120 0.40 -3.67 2.47
C ILE A 120 0.87 -2.57 1.50
N VAL A 121 0.26 -2.52 0.32
CA VAL A 121 0.53 -1.48 -0.68
C VAL A 121 0.18 -0.11 -0.13
N LEU A 122 -1.03 0.05 0.42
CA LEU A 122 -1.49 1.32 0.99
C LEU A 122 -0.56 1.83 2.09
N TYR A 123 -0.09 0.94 2.97
CA TYR A 123 0.85 1.31 4.02
C TYR A 123 2.11 1.96 3.45
N TYR A 124 2.73 1.34 2.45
CA TYR A 124 3.97 1.87 1.86
C TYR A 124 3.75 3.17 1.09
N VAL A 125 2.68 3.28 0.29
CA VAL A 125 2.44 4.50 -0.50
C VAL A 125 1.96 5.68 0.37
N LEU A 126 1.33 5.42 1.52
CA LEU A 126 0.85 6.48 2.42
C LEU A 126 1.86 6.85 3.51
N HIS A 127 2.93 6.08 3.72
CA HIS A 127 3.83 6.28 4.86
C HIS A 127 4.38 7.71 4.97
N SER A 128 4.92 8.26 3.87
CA SER A 128 5.43 9.63 3.84
C SER A 128 4.35 10.67 4.15
N ILE A 129 3.15 10.50 3.60
CA ILE A 129 2.01 11.39 3.83
C ILE A 129 1.61 11.36 5.31
N MET A 130 1.46 10.16 5.89
CA MET A 130 1.06 9.99 7.28
C MET A 130 2.12 10.53 8.26
N LYS A 131 3.40 10.51 7.87
CA LYS A 131 4.51 11.05 8.66
C LYS A 131 4.47 12.58 8.72
N GLU A 132 4.00 13.24 7.66
CA GLU A 132 3.89 14.70 7.58
C GLU A 132 2.67 15.27 8.30
N LEU A 133 1.65 14.44 8.58
CA LEU A 133 0.46 14.90 9.29
C LEU A 133 0.75 15.25 10.75
N ASN A 134 0.28 16.43 11.17
CA ASN A 134 0.25 16.79 12.59
C ASN A 134 -0.86 16.04 13.35
N TYR A 135 -0.83 16.10 14.68
CA TYR A 135 -1.80 15.37 15.52
C TYR A 135 -3.26 15.76 15.26
N GLN A 136 -3.54 17.04 14.98
CA GLN A 136 -4.90 17.49 14.67
C GLN A 136 -5.40 16.91 13.35
N GLN A 137 -4.57 16.86 12.32
CA GLN A 137 -4.89 16.22 11.05
C GLN A 137 -5.08 14.70 11.21
N LYS A 138 -4.22 14.04 12.00
CA LYS A 138 -4.39 12.61 12.32
C LYS A 138 -5.74 12.33 13.01
N ALA A 139 -6.18 13.23 13.90
CA ALA A 139 -7.50 13.12 14.52
C ALA A 139 -8.67 13.36 13.53
N GLN A 140 -8.49 14.25 12.55
CA GLN A 140 -9.50 14.44 11.48
C GLN A 140 -9.68 13.17 10.65
N TYR A 141 -8.61 12.42 10.40
CA TYR A 141 -8.63 11.16 9.66
C TYR A 141 -8.55 9.94 10.60
N VAL A 142 -9.37 9.93 11.65
CA VAL A 142 -9.29 8.93 12.75
C VAL A 142 -9.30 7.47 12.28
N HIS A 143 -10.06 7.13 11.23
CA HIS A 143 -10.16 5.76 10.74
C HIS A 143 -8.92 5.35 9.94
N VAL A 144 -8.35 6.27 9.14
CA VAL A 144 -7.05 6.06 8.48
C VAL A 144 -5.95 5.94 9.52
N SER A 145 -5.94 6.84 10.51
CA SER A 145 -4.95 6.83 11.60
C SER A 145 -4.98 5.52 12.38
N ARG A 146 -6.16 5.05 12.79
CA ARG A 146 -6.32 3.75 13.48
C ARG A 146 -5.84 2.59 12.61
N TRP A 147 -6.25 2.56 11.34
CA TRP A 147 -5.84 1.51 10.41
C TRP A 147 -4.31 1.51 10.21
N PHE A 148 -3.72 2.68 9.97
CA PHE A 148 -2.29 2.82 9.77
C PHE A 148 -1.53 2.40 11.02
N ASP A 149 -1.98 2.84 12.20
CA ASP A 149 -1.38 2.49 13.47
C ASP A 149 -1.42 0.98 13.74
N ASN A 150 -2.52 0.32 13.39
CA ASN A 150 -2.64 -1.13 13.48
C ASN A 150 -1.69 -1.85 12.51
N ILE A 151 -1.62 -1.40 11.26
CA ILE A 151 -0.81 -2.03 10.21
C ILE A 151 0.69 -1.92 10.51
N GLN A 152 1.15 -0.77 10.98
CA GLN A 152 2.58 -0.54 11.26
C GLN A 152 3.13 -1.32 12.46
N GLN A 153 2.28 -1.95 13.29
CA GLN A 153 2.75 -2.79 14.41
C GLN A 153 3.41 -4.09 13.93
N GLU A 154 3.15 -4.51 12.70
CA GLU A 154 3.82 -5.67 12.13
C GLU A 154 5.27 -5.32 11.75
N GLU A 155 6.22 -5.76 12.56
CA GLU A 155 7.64 -5.48 12.36
C GLU A 155 8.15 -5.95 10.98
N LYS A 156 7.65 -7.10 10.51
CA LYS A 156 7.99 -7.64 9.18
C LYS A 156 7.59 -6.69 8.04
N LEU A 157 6.48 -5.96 8.20
CA LEU A 157 5.99 -4.98 7.24
C LEU A 157 6.72 -3.65 7.39
N ARG A 158 6.81 -3.15 8.61
CA ARG A 158 7.44 -1.86 8.91
C ARG A 158 8.92 -1.85 8.54
N ARG A 159 9.66 -2.91 8.89
CA ARG A 159 11.10 -3.05 8.68
C ARG A 159 11.84 -1.81 9.19
N GLU A 160 12.48 -1.08 8.28
CA GLU A 160 13.32 0.10 8.53
C GLU A 160 12.52 1.41 8.54
N LEU A 161 11.23 1.37 8.20
CA LEU A 161 10.38 2.56 8.23
C LEU A 161 10.12 3.01 9.68
N ASP A 162 10.14 4.32 9.89
CA ASP A 162 9.83 4.91 11.18
C ASP A 162 8.43 4.49 11.66
N LEU A 163 8.33 4.15 12.95
CA LEU A 163 7.05 4.02 13.64
C LEU A 163 6.44 5.42 13.81
N ILE A 164 5.29 5.66 13.17
CA ILE A 164 4.61 6.95 13.22
C ILE A 164 3.75 7.00 14.48
N SER A 165 4.01 7.97 15.36
CA SER A 165 3.19 8.15 16.56
C SER A 165 1.79 8.67 16.22
N PHE A 166 0.78 8.02 16.78
CA PHE A 166 -0.62 8.43 16.80
C PHE A 166 -1.11 8.75 18.21
N ASN A 167 -0.21 9.15 19.12
CA ASN A 167 -0.61 9.55 20.47
C ASN A 167 -1.48 10.82 20.44
N LEU A 168 -2.80 10.64 20.41
CA LEU A 168 -3.79 11.72 20.40
C LEU A 168 -4.06 12.30 21.80
N LEU A 169 -3.41 11.79 22.86
CA LEU A 169 -3.57 12.33 24.22
C LEU A 169 -3.16 13.81 24.32
N HIS A 170 -2.25 14.25 23.45
CA HIS A 170 -1.81 15.65 23.37
C HIS A 170 -2.84 16.62 22.77
N LEU A 171 -4.02 16.16 22.33
CA LEU A 171 -5.09 17.04 21.83
C LEU A 171 -6.03 17.56 22.93
N PHE A 172 -5.91 17.02 24.14
CA PHE A 172 -6.75 17.37 25.29
C PHE A 172 -6.00 18.14 26.39
N LEU A 173 -4.78 18.59 26.10
CA LEU A 173 -3.94 19.44 26.94
C LEU A 173 -3.66 20.76 26.22
#